data_AF-A0A930XZ99-F1
#
_entry.id   AF-A0A930XZ99-F1
#
_cell.length_a   1.000
_cell.length_b   1.000
_cell.length_c   1.000
_cell.angle_alpha   90.00
_cell.angle_beta   90.00
_cell.angle_gamma   90.00
#
_symmetry.space_group_name_H-M   'P 1'
#
loop_
_entity.id
_entity.type
_entity.pdbx_description
1 polymer ?
#
loop_
_entity_poly.entity_id
_entity_poly.type
_entity_poly.pdbx_seq_one_letter_code
_entity_poly.pdbx_strand_id
1 'polypeptide(L)'
;MHEEQKKLLAEKGGDYQKEFLDAALDNDKFCELIKGWGFIEGETPKVPETTWSDNELLNPTYQTEEIIAETWADLKFREAARPGTWFSIHVEMIERGKIEKSSHFAGSTNGTKESGHDRIQKALKSKANSPKEVDDRVRDVLRRMGGVTLRGARTTYENCPTARTWWCHQYAKEAQRLFSDSTQDVENLSNTLKKASGFWAVLITSMTSSLTVIGEPGIRSSLIQFRNSLEDGGVNSELDSDQIKNLIRRVGRRAVVQALGALEPQQVLQIIRDEIAPQIPPKKKKQLNK
;
A
#
# COMPACT_ATOMS: atom_id res chain seq x y z
N MET A 1 -1.05 3.94 20.41
CA MET A 1 -1.47 2.54 20.35
C MET A 1 -2.53 2.31 21.39
N HIS A 2 -3.66 1.75 20.98
CA HIS A 2 -4.77 1.42 21.88
C HIS A 2 -4.35 0.33 22.88
N GLU A 3 -4.91 0.31 24.08
CA GLU A 3 -4.52 -0.63 25.13
C GLU A 3 -4.69 -2.10 24.71
N GLU A 4 -5.79 -2.43 24.03
CA GLU A 4 -6.02 -3.80 23.52
C GLU A 4 -4.97 -4.24 22.49
N GLN A 5 -4.50 -3.34 21.62
CA GLN A 5 -3.39 -3.65 20.70
C GLN A 5 -2.07 -3.85 21.45
N LYS A 6 -1.83 -3.11 22.54
CA LYS A 6 -0.64 -3.32 23.38
C LYS A 6 -0.68 -4.68 24.04
N LYS A 7 -1.83 -5.06 24.62
CA LYS A 7 -2.05 -6.39 25.20
C LYS A 7 -1.84 -7.49 24.17
N LEU A 8 -2.41 -7.34 22.97
CA LEU A 8 -2.29 -8.30 21.87
C LEU A 8 -0.84 -8.51 21.41
N LEU A 9 0.00 -7.49 21.51
CA LEU A 9 1.40 -7.54 21.06
C LEU A 9 2.41 -7.72 22.21
N ALA A 10 1.93 -7.91 23.45
CA ALA A 10 2.78 -8.02 24.64
C ALA A 10 3.56 -9.34 24.67
N GLU A 11 2.90 -10.45 24.33
CA GLU A 11 3.50 -11.79 24.35
C GLU A 11 3.37 -12.45 22.98
N LYS A 12 4.51 -12.73 22.35
CA LYS A 12 4.55 -13.45 21.07
C LYS A 12 4.06 -14.87 21.28
N GLY A 13 3.08 -15.29 20.50
CA GLY A 13 2.45 -16.61 20.59
C GLY A 13 1.65 -16.86 21.87
N GLY A 14 1.41 -15.81 22.67
CA GLY A 14 0.57 -15.90 23.87
C GLY A 14 -0.89 -16.20 23.52
N ASP A 15 -1.68 -16.55 24.52
CA ASP A 15 -3.05 -17.03 24.31
C ASP A 15 -3.96 -15.95 23.71
N TYR A 16 -3.76 -14.68 24.10
CA TYR A 16 -4.51 -13.57 23.50
C TYR A 16 -4.24 -13.39 21.99
N GLN A 17 -3.03 -13.70 21.52
CA GLN A 17 -2.73 -13.74 20.08
C GLN A 17 -3.44 -14.90 19.36
N LYS A 18 -3.52 -16.06 20.02
CA LYS A 18 -4.23 -17.23 19.46
C LYS A 18 -5.73 -16.99 19.42
N GLU A 19 -6.31 -16.43 20.47
CA GLU A 19 -7.72 -16.03 20.53
C GLU A 19 -8.07 -15.03 19.43
N PHE A 20 -7.23 -14.01 19.22
CA PHE A 20 -7.38 -13.08 18.11
C PHE A 20 -7.37 -13.78 16.75
N LEU A 21 -6.45 -14.71 16.53
CA LEU A 21 -6.36 -15.45 15.28
C LEU A 21 -7.50 -16.45 15.08
N ASP A 22 -7.98 -17.08 16.15
CA ASP A 22 -9.15 -17.96 16.12
C ASP A 22 -10.43 -17.17 15.81
N ALA A 23 -10.60 -16.01 16.45
CA ALA A 23 -11.67 -15.07 16.11
C ALA A 23 -11.55 -14.63 14.64
N ALA A 24 -10.34 -14.39 14.15
CA ALA A 24 -10.10 -14.02 12.75
C ALA A 24 -10.41 -15.14 11.72
N LEU A 25 -10.85 -16.32 12.14
CA LEU A 25 -11.40 -17.35 11.24
C LEU A 25 -12.92 -17.25 11.10
N ASP A 26 -13.57 -16.40 11.89
CA ASP A 26 -15.01 -16.22 12.00
C ASP A 26 -15.35 -14.73 12.03
N ASN A 27 -15.95 -14.22 10.95
CA ASN A 27 -16.24 -12.79 10.81
C ASN A 27 -17.04 -12.22 11.99
N ASP A 28 -17.99 -12.97 12.55
CA ASP A 28 -18.87 -12.47 13.62
C ASP A 28 -18.08 -12.33 14.92
N LYS A 29 -17.32 -13.37 15.28
CA LYS A 29 -16.43 -13.33 16.46
C LYS A 29 -15.35 -12.26 16.32
N PHE A 30 -14.79 -12.11 15.12
CA PHE A 30 -13.79 -11.09 14.85
C PHE A 30 -14.37 -9.69 15.02
N CYS A 31 -15.54 -9.42 14.42
CA CYS A 31 -16.22 -8.14 14.56
C CYS A 31 -16.57 -7.84 16.03
N GLU A 32 -17.08 -8.83 16.78
CA GLU A 32 -17.36 -8.68 18.21
C GLU A 32 -16.09 -8.31 19.00
N LEU A 33 -15.00 -9.05 18.78
CA LEU A 33 -13.72 -8.80 19.43
C LEU A 33 -13.19 -7.38 19.14
N ILE A 34 -13.17 -6.99 17.85
CA ILE A 34 -12.61 -5.70 17.42
C ILE A 34 -13.49 -4.52 17.87
N LYS A 35 -14.81 -4.66 17.83
CA LYS A 35 -15.73 -3.63 18.35
C LYS A 35 -15.57 -3.45 19.85
N GLY A 36 -15.33 -4.54 20.58
CA GLY A 36 -15.00 -4.52 22.00
C GLY A 36 -13.76 -3.68 22.33
N TRP A 37 -12.90 -3.40 21.36
CA TRP A 37 -11.74 -2.52 21.55
C TRP A 37 -12.07 -1.02 21.49
N GLY A 38 -13.32 -0.62 21.19
CA GLY A 38 -13.71 0.80 21.20
C GLY A 38 -13.02 1.66 20.14
N PHE A 39 -12.55 1.05 19.05
CA PHE A 39 -11.81 1.76 17.98
C PHE A 39 -12.69 2.59 17.05
N ILE A 40 -14.00 2.38 17.06
CA ILE A 40 -14.95 2.93 16.10
C ILE A 40 -15.70 4.09 16.75
N GLU A 41 -15.09 5.28 16.72
CA GLU A 41 -15.77 6.54 17.05
C GLU A 41 -15.93 7.36 15.76
N GLY A 42 -17.17 7.73 15.42
CA GLY A 42 -17.47 8.55 14.24
C GLY A 42 -18.65 8.05 13.40
N GLU A 43 -18.87 8.66 12.25
CA GLU A 43 -19.86 8.21 11.27
C GLU A 43 -19.45 6.86 10.68
N THR A 44 -20.44 5.98 10.46
CA THR A 44 -20.24 4.69 9.81
C THR A 44 -19.65 4.90 8.41
N PRO A 45 -18.48 4.31 8.10
CA PRO A 45 -17.87 4.48 6.79
C PRO A 45 -18.78 3.99 5.67
N LYS A 46 -18.73 4.67 4.51
CA LYS A 46 -19.33 4.14 3.27
C LYS A 46 -18.70 2.79 2.94
N VAL A 47 -19.49 1.85 2.45
CA VAL A 47 -19.05 0.50 2.06
C VAL A 47 -19.59 0.20 0.67
N PRO A 48 -18.78 -0.41 -0.22
CA PRO A 48 -19.24 -0.78 -1.55
C PRO A 48 -20.28 -1.91 -1.48
N GLU A 49 -21.15 -1.99 -2.49
CA GLU A 49 -22.11 -3.09 -2.57
C GLU A 49 -21.47 -4.41 -3.00
N THR A 50 -20.34 -4.33 -3.70
CA THR A 50 -19.58 -5.48 -4.20
C THR A 50 -18.97 -6.29 -3.05
N THR A 51 -19.01 -7.61 -3.19
CA THR A 51 -18.28 -8.55 -2.32
C THR A 51 -16.99 -8.98 -3.01
N TRP A 52 -15.88 -8.96 -2.26
CA TRP A 52 -14.56 -9.30 -2.77
C TRP A 52 -13.92 -10.46 -2.03
N SER A 53 -13.11 -11.24 -2.74
CA SER A 53 -12.19 -12.18 -2.11
C SER A 53 -10.97 -11.46 -1.53
N ASP A 54 -10.31 -12.06 -0.52
CA ASP A 54 -9.04 -11.56 0.02
C ASP A 54 -7.98 -11.36 -1.08
N ASN A 55 -7.94 -12.28 -2.06
CA ASN A 55 -6.97 -12.20 -3.15
C ASN A 55 -7.24 -11.04 -4.10
N GLU A 56 -8.51 -10.75 -4.39
CA GLU A 56 -8.89 -9.60 -5.21
C GLU A 56 -8.51 -8.28 -4.52
N LEU A 57 -8.73 -8.15 -3.21
CA LEU A 57 -8.30 -6.96 -2.48
C LEU A 57 -6.78 -6.80 -2.42
N LEU A 58 -6.04 -7.91 -2.37
CA LEU A 58 -4.56 -7.90 -2.40
C LEU A 58 -3.99 -7.60 -3.80
N ASN A 59 -4.69 -8.03 -4.85
CA ASN A 59 -4.30 -7.90 -6.25
C ASN A 59 -5.48 -7.38 -7.08
N PRO A 60 -5.90 -6.12 -6.88
CA PRO A 60 -7.11 -5.60 -7.49
C PRO A 60 -6.99 -5.47 -9.01
N THR A 61 -8.06 -5.85 -9.70
CA THR A 61 -8.26 -5.48 -11.11
C THR A 61 -8.52 -3.98 -11.21
N TYR A 62 -8.30 -3.36 -12.38
CA TYR A 62 -8.58 -1.92 -12.55
C TYR A 62 -10.03 -1.56 -12.16
N GLN A 63 -11.00 -2.40 -12.52
CA GLN A 63 -12.40 -2.24 -12.12
C GLN A 63 -12.58 -2.23 -10.60
N THR A 64 -11.91 -3.13 -9.88
CA THR A 64 -11.91 -3.15 -8.40
C THR A 64 -11.38 -1.83 -7.83
N GLU A 65 -10.36 -1.22 -8.47
CA GLU A 65 -9.79 0.05 -8.03
C GLU A 65 -10.71 1.23 -8.24
N GLU A 66 -11.38 1.27 -9.39
CA GLU A 66 -12.38 2.29 -9.67
C GLU A 66 -13.48 2.25 -8.62
N ILE A 67 -14.03 1.07 -8.31
CA ILE A 67 -15.05 0.92 -7.27
C ILE A 67 -14.53 1.40 -5.91
N ILE A 68 -13.31 1.01 -5.53
CA ILE A 68 -12.66 1.48 -4.28
C ILE A 68 -12.52 3.01 -4.28
N ALA A 69 -12.00 3.58 -5.36
CA ALA A 69 -11.75 5.01 -5.46
C ALA A 69 -13.04 5.84 -5.46
N GLU A 70 -14.09 5.35 -6.13
CA GLU A 70 -15.40 6.00 -6.21
C GLU A 70 -16.17 5.92 -4.89
N THR A 71 -16.15 4.76 -4.24
CA THR A 71 -16.83 4.57 -2.94
C THR A 71 -16.35 5.58 -1.89
N TRP A 72 -15.05 5.90 -1.92
CA TRP A 72 -14.41 6.84 -1.01
C TRP A 72 -13.85 8.07 -1.74
N ALA A 73 -14.56 8.56 -2.78
CA ALA A 73 -14.13 9.74 -3.53
C ALA A 73 -14.08 11.02 -2.68
N ASP A 74 -14.96 11.12 -1.68
CA ASP A 74 -15.04 12.27 -0.77
C ASP A 74 -14.01 12.22 0.38
N LEU A 75 -13.26 11.12 0.51
CA LEU A 75 -12.32 10.92 1.61
C LEU A 75 -11.13 11.87 1.47
N LYS A 76 -10.89 12.74 2.46
CA LYS A 76 -9.79 13.70 2.38
C LYS A 76 -8.46 12.99 2.56
N PHE A 77 -7.41 13.47 1.89
CA PHE A 77 -6.04 12.93 2.04
C PHE A 77 -5.56 12.83 3.49
N ARG A 78 -5.91 13.81 4.34
CA ARG A 78 -5.56 13.78 5.78
C ARG A 78 -6.25 12.64 6.53
N GLU A 79 -7.46 12.27 6.13
CA GLU A 79 -8.23 11.17 6.72
C GLU A 79 -7.74 9.84 6.17
N ALA A 80 -7.51 9.74 4.86
CA ALA A 80 -6.92 8.58 4.18
C ALA A 80 -5.47 8.28 4.62
N ALA A 81 -4.76 9.22 5.23
CA ALA A 81 -3.44 8.97 5.81
C ALA A 81 -3.50 8.33 7.20
N ARG A 82 -4.68 8.26 7.84
CA ARG A 82 -4.83 7.73 9.20
C ARG A 82 -5.08 6.22 9.16
N PRO A 83 -4.25 5.42 9.87
CA PRO A 83 -4.50 4.01 10.15
C PRO A 83 -5.94 3.68 10.57
N GLY A 84 -6.51 4.48 11.49
CA GLY A 84 -7.85 4.27 12.04
C GLY A 84 -8.97 4.32 11.00
N THR A 85 -8.86 5.20 9.99
CA THR A 85 -9.86 5.33 8.92
C THR A 85 -10.01 4.03 8.12
N TRP A 86 -8.88 3.45 7.71
CA TRP A 86 -8.90 2.20 6.97
C TRP A 86 -9.29 1.03 7.85
N PHE A 87 -8.88 1.05 9.11
CA PHE A 87 -9.30 0.04 10.07
C PHE A 87 -10.82 0.01 10.24
N SER A 88 -11.47 1.16 10.43
CA SER A 88 -12.93 1.24 10.53
C SER A 88 -13.62 0.82 9.24
N ILE A 89 -13.10 1.21 8.07
CA ILE A 89 -13.62 0.76 6.76
C ILE A 89 -13.60 -0.77 6.65
N HIS A 90 -12.48 -1.42 7.00
CA HIS A 90 -12.37 -2.87 6.90
C HIS A 90 -13.28 -3.58 7.89
N VAL A 91 -13.44 -3.07 9.12
CA VAL A 91 -14.37 -3.66 10.09
C VAL A 91 -15.80 -3.60 9.56
N GLU A 92 -16.23 -2.47 9.03
CA GLU A 92 -17.57 -2.33 8.44
C GLU A 92 -17.76 -3.24 7.21
N MET A 93 -16.72 -3.36 6.36
CA MET A 93 -16.74 -4.28 5.21
C MET A 93 -16.89 -5.75 5.65
N ILE A 94 -16.21 -6.15 6.74
CA ILE A 94 -16.30 -7.51 7.28
C ILE A 94 -17.70 -7.75 7.86
N GLU A 95 -18.20 -6.82 8.68
CA GLU A 95 -19.51 -6.91 9.30
C GLU A 95 -20.64 -7.02 8.28
N ARG A 96 -20.54 -6.27 7.18
CA ARG A 96 -21.53 -6.33 6.09
C ARG A 96 -21.31 -7.49 5.11
N GLY A 97 -20.35 -8.38 5.38
CA GLY A 97 -20.04 -9.52 4.50
C GLY A 97 -19.55 -9.12 3.11
N LYS A 98 -18.93 -7.95 2.98
CA LYS A 98 -18.36 -7.45 1.70
C LYS A 98 -16.96 -8.01 1.42
N ILE A 99 -16.39 -8.71 2.39
CA ILE A 99 -15.19 -9.53 2.20
C ILE A 99 -15.63 -10.97 2.44
N GLU A 100 -15.43 -11.84 1.44
CA GLU A 100 -15.76 -13.27 1.54
C GLU A 100 -15.14 -13.87 2.80
N LYS A 101 -15.93 -14.65 3.56
CA LYS A 101 -15.62 -15.22 4.89
C LYS A 101 -14.12 -15.44 5.07
N SER A 102 -13.50 -14.50 5.78
CA SER A 102 -12.10 -14.21 5.57
C SER A 102 -11.27 -14.74 6.73
N SER A 103 -10.01 -14.89 6.41
CA SER A 103 -8.91 -14.99 7.36
C SER A 103 -8.26 -13.62 7.51
N HIS A 104 -9.10 -12.58 7.37
CA HIS A 104 -8.87 -11.15 7.38
C HIS A 104 -7.47 -10.80 6.86
N PHE A 105 -7.21 -11.17 5.61
CA PHE A 105 -6.00 -10.84 4.89
C PHE A 105 -4.71 -11.51 5.38
N ALA A 106 -4.73 -12.58 6.17
CA ALA A 106 -3.51 -13.32 6.51
C ALA A 106 -2.86 -14.05 5.30
N GLY A 107 -3.43 -13.97 4.10
CA GLY A 107 -2.94 -14.61 2.86
C GLY A 107 -1.57 -14.11 2.41
N SER A 108 -0.92 -14.78 1.47
CA SER A 108 0.41 -14.38 1.00
C SER A 108 0.37 -13.26 -0.04
N THR A 109 1.34 -12.34 0.01
CA THR A 109 1.60 -11.36 -1.07
C THR A 109 2.49 -11.90 -2.17
N ASN A 110 3.08 -13.09 -1.99
CA ASN A 110 4.16 -13.60 -2.85
C ASN A 110 3.66 -14.62 -3.89
N GLY A 111 2.39 -14.55 -4.29
CA GLY A 111 1.82 -15.45 -5.30
C GLY A 111 1.69 -16.91 -4.89
N THR A 112 1.94 -17.26 -3.62
CA THR A 112 1.64 -18.60 -3.10
C THR A 112 0.13 -18.73 -2.94
N LYS A 113 -0.48 -19.79 -3.50
CA LYS A 113 -1.93 -20.05 -3.47
C LYS A 113 -2.50 -20.36 -2.06
N GLU A 114 -1.71 -20.25 -1.00
CA GLU A 114 -2.15 -20.55 0.36
C GLU A 114 -3.05 -19.42 0.87
N SER A 115 -4.30 -19.76 1.18
CA SER A 115 -5.28 -18.80 1.71
C SER A 115 -4.84 -18.28 3.07
N GLY A 116 -5.32 -17.12 3.50
CA GLY A 116 -5.03 -16.65 4.86
C GLY A 116 -5.53 -17.64 5.92
N HIS A 117 -6.58 -18.39 5.61
CA HIS A 117 -7.27 -19.27 6.52
C HIS A 117 -6.39 -20.47 6.80
N ASP A 118 -5.82 -21.04 5.75
CA ASP A 118 -4.83 -22.11 5.87
C ASP A 118 -3.59 -21.63 6.64
N ARG A 119 -3.14 -20.40 6.41
CA ARG A 119 -1.97 -19.81 7.10
C ARG A 119 -2.24 -19.59 8.59
N ILE A 120 -3.43 -19.12 8.96
CA ILE A 120 -3.84 -18.97 10.36
C ILE A 120 -3.99 -20.35 11.01
N GLN A 121 -4.71 -21.27 10.37
CA GLN A 121 -4.88 -22.63 10.89
C GLN A 121 -3.54 -23.34 11.07
N LYS A 122 -2.60 -23.18 10.14
CA LYS A 122 -1.25 -23.72 10.24
C LYS A 122 -0.50 -23.12 11.42
N ALA A 123 -0.57 -21.80 11.63
CA ALA A 123 0.05 -21.15 12.78
C ALA A 123 -0.53 -21.65 14.11
N LEU A 124 -1.85 -21.90 14.17
CA LEU A 124 -2.54 -22.42 15.36
C LEU A 124 -2.30 -23.93 15.60
N LYS A 125 -2.14 -24.74 14.53
CA LYS A 125 -2.00 -26.20 14.59
C LYS A 125 -0.55 -26.70 14.57
N SER A 126 0.42 -25.81 14.34
CA SER A 126 1.83 -26.15 14.26
C SER A 126 2.28 -26.85 15.55
N LYS A 127 2.69 -28.13 15.47
CA LYS A 127 3.10 -28.96 16.62
C LYS A 127 4.27 -28.35 17.41
N ALA A 128 5.01 -27.44 16.81
CA ALA A 128 5.83 -26.47 17.51
C ALA A 128 5.11 -25.12 17.35
N ASN A 129 4.33 -24.69 18.34
CA ASN A 129 3.79 -23.33 18.42
C ASN A 129 4.95 -22.34 18.33
N SER A 130 5.46 -22.05 17.13
CA SER A 130 6.53 -21.09 16.91
C SER A 130 5.90 -19.76 17.28
N PRO A 131 6.25 -19.18 18.45
CA PRO A 131 5.53 -18.00 18.93
C PRO A 131 5.68 -16.83 17.95
N LYS A 132 6.74 -16.90 17.13
CA LYS A 132 6.99 -16.03 15.99
C LYS A 132 5.96 -16.20 14.86
N GLU A 133 5.59 -17.41 14.48
CA GLU A 133 4.62 -17.62 13.39
C GLU A 133 3.24 -17.06 13.75
N VAL A 134 2.81 -17.25 15.00
CA VAL A 134 1.57 -16.66 15.53
C VAL A 134 1.66 -15.13 15.53
N ASP A 135 2.73 -14.56 16.10
CA ASP A 135 2.95 -13.10 16.14
C ASP A 135 3.00 -12.49 14.72
N ASP A 136 3.66 -13.15 13.76
CA ASP A 136 3.73 -12.71 12.38
C ASP A 136 2.34 -12.68 11.72
N ARG A 137 1.47 -13.66 12.00
CA ARG A 137 0.09 -13.69 11.49
C ARG A 137 -0.78 -12.60 12.12
N VAL A 138 -0.71 -12.40 13.43
CA VAL A 138 -1.41 -11.30 14.11
C VAL A 138 -1.02 -9.96 13.49
N ARG A 139 0.28 -9.74 13.30
CA ARG A 139 0.80 -8.51 12.69
C ARG A 139 0.37 -8.34 11.23
N ASP A 140 0.26 -9.43 10.47
CA ASP A 140 -0.20 -9.37 9.08
C ASP A 140 -1.67 -8.92 9.00
N VAL A 141 -2.57 -9.51 9.80
CA VAL A 141 -3.99 -9.10 9.88
C VAL A 141 -4.09 -7.63 10.25
N LEU A 142 -3.44 -7.24 11.36
CA LEU A 142 -3.44 -5.87 11.86
C LEU A 142 -2.91 -4.87 10.82
N ARG A 143 -1.78 -5.15 10.16
CA ARG A 143 -1.22 -4.25 9.14
C ARG A 143 -2.13 -4.08 7.93
N ARG A 144 -2.79 -5.16 7.49
CA ARG A 144 -3.60 -5.15 6.27
C ARG A 144 -4.96 -4.49 6.45
N MET A 145 -5.51 -4.55 7.65
CA MET A 145 -6.65 -3.70 8.01
C MET A 145 -6.26 -2.22 8.17
N GLY A 146 -4.98 -1.86 8.06
CA GLY A 146 -4.48 -0.51 8.29
C GLY A 146 -4.13 -0.22 9.75
N GLY A 147 -4.29 -1.18 10.66
CA GLY A 147 -4.16 -1.02 12.11
C GLY A 147 -2.89 -1.60 12.73
N VAL A 148 -1.73 -0.96 12.53
CA VAL A 148 -0.61 -1.02 13.51
C VAL A 148 -0.19 0.40 13.84
N THR A 149 -0.61 0.89 15.01
CA THR A 149 -0.32 2.24 15.50
C THR A 149 1.17 2.53 15.75
N LEU A 150 2.06 1.51 15.71
CA LEU A 150 3.52 1.67 15.87
C LEU A 150 4.24 2.25 14.65
N ARG A 151 3.72 2.08 13.42
CA ARG A 151 4.42 2.49 12.19
C ARG A 151 3.79 3.71 11.49
N GLY A 152 2.79 4.33 12.12
CA GLY A 152 2.16 5.56 11.63
C GLY A 152 1.49 5.39 10.26
N ALA A 153 1.42 6.49 9.51
CA ALA A 153 0.77 6.52 8.20
C ALA A 153 1.41 5.57 7.17
N ARG A 154 2.69 5.19 7.32
CA ARG A 154 3.38 4.31 6.36
C ARG A 154 2.65 2.99 6.10
N THR A 155 2.05 2.41 7.15
CA THR A 155 1.31 1.14 7.04
C THR A 155 0.08 1.26 6.13
N THR A 156 -0.57 2.44 6.07
CA THR A 156 -1.72 2.64 5.18
C THR A 156 -1.30 2.63 3.71
N TYR A 157 -0.13 3.15 3.39
CA TYR A 157 0.37 3.18 2.02
C TYR A 157 0.94 1.82 1.58
N GLU A 158 1.62 1.08 2.45
CA GLU A 158 2.38 -0.12 2.05
C GLU A 158 1.63 -1.43 2.27
N ASN A 159 0.91 -1.56 3.39
CA ASN A 159 0.43 -2.86 3.85
C ASN A 159 -1.08 -3.00 3.79
N CYS A 160 -1.83 -1.90 3.89
CA CYS A 160 -3.28 -1.92 3.80
C CYS A 160 -3.69 -1.94 2.31
N PRO A 161 -4.26 -3.05 1.79
CA PRO A 161 -4.49 -3.20 0.36
C PRO A 161 -5.48 -2.18 -0.18
N THR A 162 -6.64 -2.04 0.46
CA THR A 162 -7.68 -1.06 0.06
C THR A 162 -7.16 0.37 0.07
N ALA A 163 -6.40 0.74 1.12
CA ALA A 163 -5.78 2.06 1.23
C ALA A 163 -4.75 2.30 0.13
N ARG A 164 -3.87 1.32 -0.11
CA ARG A 164 -2.87 1.38 -1.18
C ARG A 164 -3.54 1.57 -2.53
N THR A 165 -4.56 0.79 -2.83
CA THR A 165 -5.32 0.88 -4.08
C THR A 165 -5.93 2.26 -4.26
N TRP A 166 -6.59 2.77 -3.22
CA TRP A 166 -7.14 4.12 -3.23
C TRP A 166 -6.05 5.16 -3.51
N TRP A 167 -4.93 5.13 -2.78
CA TRP A 167 -3.85 6.09 -2.97
C TRP A 167 -3.19 6.01 -4.36
N CYS A 168 -2.97 4.80 -4.90
CA CYS A 168 -2.47 4.61 -6.25
C CYS A 168 -3.41 5.27 -7.27
N HIS A 169 -4.72 5.03 -7.15
CA HIS A 169 -5.71 5.61 -8.05
C HIS A 169 -5.76 7.13 -7.95
N GLN A 170 -5.74 7.69 -6.73
CA GLN A 170 -5.74 9.15 -6.54
C GLN A 170 -4.49 9.82 -7.14
N TYR A 171 -3.31 9.23 -6.96
CA TYR A 171 -2.08 9.76 -7.56
C TYR A 171 -2.01 9.56 -9.08
N ALA A 172 -2.63 8.51 -9.61
CA ALA A 172 -2.80 8.34 -11.05
C ALA A 172 -3.70 9.44 -11.64
N LYS A 173 -4.86 9.72 -11.02
CA LYS A 173 -5.75 10.84 -11.40
C LYS A 173 -5.06 12.20 -11.31
N GLU A 174 -4.29 12.43 -10.24
CA GLU A 174 -3.51 13.65 -10.09
C GLU A 174 -2.47 13.81 -11.22
N ALA A 175 -1.73 12.74 -11.53
CA ALA A 175 -0.74 12.75 -12.60
C ALA A 175 -1.38 12.90 -13.99
N GLN A 176 -2.57 12.35 -14.23
CA GLN A 176 -3.31 12.60 -15.46
C GLN A 176 -3.71 14.07 -15.57
N ARG A 177 -4.31 14.64 -14.51
CA ARG A 177 -4.78 16.03 -14.48
C ARG A 177 -3.67 17.06 -14.68
N LEU A 178 -2.46 16.78 -14.18
CA LEU A 178 -1.33 17.69 -14.33
C LEU A 178 -0.65 17.58 -15.70
N PHE A 179 -0.93 16.53 -16.46
CA PHE A 179 -0.33 16.24 -17.77
C PHE A 179 -1.41 15.96 -18.81
N SER A 180 -2.46 16.78 -18.83
CA SER A 180 -3.70 16.61 -19.62
C SER A 180 -3.50 16.39 -21.13
N ASP A 181 -2.34 16.77 -21.67
CA ASP A 181 -1.96 16.54 -23.08
C ASP A 181 -1.43 15.12 -23.34
N SER A 182 -1.25 14.30 -22.29
CA SER A 182 -0.87 12.89 -22.43
C SER A 182 -2.09 12.07 -22.86
N THR A 183 -1.93 11.22 -23.88
CA THR A 183 -2.92 10.22 -24.30
C THR A 183 -3.09 9.09 -23.27
N GLN A 184 -2.56 9.26 -22.06
CA GLN A 184 -2.41 8.22 -21.06
C GLN A 184 -3.64 8.22 -20.14
N ASP A 185 -4.25 7.04 -20.01
CA ASP A 185 -5.38 6.83 -19.12
C ASP A 185 -4.92 6.58 -17.67
N VAL A 186 -5.87 6.69 -16.74
CA VAL A 186 -5.65 6.45 -15.31
C VAL A 186 -5.25 5.00 -15.06
N GLU A 187 -5.72 4.06 -15.90
CA GLU A 187 -5.40 2.64 -15.79
C GLU A 187 -3.90 2.39 -15.94
N ASN A 188 -3.26 2.95 -16.97
CA ASN A 188 -1.83 2.78 -17.23
C ASN A 188 -0.99 3.37 -16.07
N LEU A 189 -1.31 4.59 -15.64
CA LEU A 189 -0.62 5.24 -14.53
C LEU A 189 -0.79 4.47 -13.20
N SER A 190 -2.00 3.95 -12.92
CA SER A 190 -2.25 3.10 -11.75
C SER A 190 -1.46 1.79 -11.85
N ASN A 191 -1.43 1.17 -13.03
CA ASN A 191 -0.67 -0.04 -13.29
C ASN A 191 0.83 0.17 -13.06
N THR A 192 1.42 1.28 -13.53
CA THR A 192 2.80 1.64 -13.25
C THR A 192 3.07 1.75 -11.75
N LEU A 193 2.17 2.39 -10.99
CA LEU A 193 2.31 2.50 -9.53
C LEU A 193 2.31 1.12 -8.85
N LYS A 194 1.48 0.18 -9.31
CA LYS A 194 1.33 -1.13 -8.66
C LYS A 194 2.36 -2.17 -9.08
N LYS A 195 2.62 -2.27 -10.38
CA LYS A 195 3.34 -3.37 -11.03
C LYS A 195 4.85 -3.11 -11.14
N ALA A 196 5.28 -1.83 -11.25
CA ALA A 196 6.69 -1.51 -11.41
C ALA A 196 7.49 -1.85 -10.14
N SER A 197 8.43 -2.80 -10.27
CA SER A 197 9.60 -3.14 -9.43
C SER A 197 9.83 -2.34 -8.12
N GLY A 198 8.88 -2.34 -7.20
CA GLY A 198 8.97 -1.62 -5.93
C GLY A 198 8.96 -0.09 -6.05
N PHE A 199 8.52 0.48 -7.18
CA PHE A 199 8.42 1.94 -7.37
C PHE A 199 7.57 2.58 -6.28
N TRP A 200 6.36 2.05 -6.05
CA TRP A 200 5.49 2.47 -4.96
C TRP A 200 6.19 2.47 -3.60
N ALA A 201 6.86 1.37 -3.25
CA ALA A 201 7.53 1.24 -1.97
C ALA A 201 8.64 2.28 -1.79
N VAL A 202 9.40 2.57 -2.84
CA VAL A 202 10.47 3.59 -2.82
C VAL A 202 9.88 5.00 -2.75
N LEU A 203 8.83 5.28 -3.54
CA LEU A 203 8.15 6.56 -3.58
C LEU A 203 7.57 6.90 -2.19
N ILE A 204 6.79 5.98 -1.63
CA ILE A 204 6.20 6.15 -0.30
C ILE A 204 7.25 6.25 0.79
N THR A 205 8.30 5.42 0.75
CA THR A 205 9.41 5.54 1.71
C THR A 205 10.00 6.96 1.65
N SER A 206 10.18 7.52 0.45
CA SER A 206 10.75 8.85 0.29
C SER A 206 9.81 9.96 0.76
N MET A 207 8.52 9.86 0.45
CA MET A 207 7.47 10.81 0.88
C MET A 207 7.23 10.78 2.40
N THR A 208 7.37 9.62 3.04
CA THR A 208 7.08 9.44 4.48
C THR A 208 8.32 9.53 5.37
N SER A 209 9.51 9.75 4.79
CA SER A 209 10.77 9.88 5.53
C SER A 209 11.42 11.26 5.33
N SER A 210 12.72 11.32 5.08
CA SER A 210 13.53 12.54 5.11
C SER A 210 13.43 13.43 3.87
N LEU A 211 12.68 13.01 2.84
CA LEU A 211 12.55 13.74 1.56
C LEU A 211 11.08 14.11 1.29
N THR A 212 10.45 14.83 2.23
CA THR A 212 9.04 15.25 2.15
C THR A 212 8.70 16.06 0.91
N VAL A 213 9.70 16.73 0.29
CA VAL A 213 9.58 17.44 -0.99
C VAL A 213 9.12 16.55 -2.14
N ILE A 214 9.39 15.24 -2.09
CA ILE A 214 8.87 14.27 -3.07
C ILE A 214 7.34 14.16 -2.99
N GLY A 215 6.75 14.57 -1.86
CA GLY A 215 5.30 14.64 -1.66
C GLY A 215 4.63 15.85 -2.32
N GLU A 216 5.38 16.78 -2.92
CA GLU A 216 4.78 17.86 -3.70
C GLU A 216 4.13 17.32 -4.98
N PRO A 217 2.89 17.72 -5.32
CA PRO A 217 2.15 17.18 -6.45
C PRO A 217 2.90 17.23 -7.79
N GLY A 218 3.53 18.38 -8.10
CA GLY A 218 4.30 18.53 -9.34
C GLY A 218 5.43 17.50 -9.45
N ILE A 219 6.25 17.38 -8.40
CA ILE A 219 7.39 16.45 -8.39
C ILE A 219 6.93 14.99 -8.41
N ARG A 220 5.94 14.65 -7.58
CA ARG A 220 5.37 13.29 -7.55
C ARG A 220 4.82 12.90 -8.90
N SER A 221 3.97 13.73 -9.51
CA SER A 221 3.35 13.42 -10.79
C SER A 221 4.38 13.34 -11.92
N SER A 222 5.41 14.19 -11.94
CA SER A 222 6.52 14.07 -12.90
C SER A 222 7.30 12.75 -12.75
N LEU A 223 7.50 12.26 -11.52
CA LEU A 223 8.13 10.95 -11.27
C LEU A 223 7.27 9.78 -11.80
N ILE A 224 5.95 9.84 -11.58
CA ILE A 224 5.00 8.83 -12.08
C ILE A 224 5.00 8.82 -13.61
N GLN A 225 4.88 10.00 -14.22
CA GLN A 225 4.88 10.18 -15.67
C GLN A 225 6.20 9.71 -16.31
N PHE A 226 7.33 10.06 -15.70
CA PHE A 226 8.63 9.58 -16.16
C PHE A 226 8.67 8.06 -16.15
N ARG A 227 8.25 7.43 -15.04
CA ARG A 227 8.25 5.98 -14.93
C ARG A 227 7.34 5.32 -15.97
N ASN A 228 6.14 5.85 -16.18
CA ASN A 228 5.22 5.36 -17.20
C ASN A 228 5.84 5.45 -18.62
N SER A 229 6.51 6.56 -18.94
CA SER A 229 7.16 6.73 -20.24
C SER A 229 8.34 5.77 -20.51
N LEU A 230 8.92 5.16 -19.47
CA LEU A 230 9.92 4.10 -19.65
C LEU A 230 9.29 2.76 -20.06
N GLU A 231 8.00 2.55 -19.73
CA GLU A 231 7.28 1.31 -20.04
C GLU A 231 6.75 1.34 -21.50
N ASP A 232 6.35 2.52 -22.00
CA ASP A 232 5.88 2.71 -23.39
C ASP A 232 7.02 2.77 -24.45
N GLY A 233 8.24 3.10 -24.04
CA GLY A 233 9.30 3.56 -24.95
C GLY A 233 10.15 2.49 -25.65
N GLY A 234 9.92 1.19 -25.43
CA GLY A 234 10.68 0.10 -26.07
C GLY A 234 12.19 0.06 -25.74
N VAL A 235 12.70 1.01 -24.96
CA VAL A 235 14.05 0.97 -24.40
C VAL A 235 14.03 -0.03 -23.26
N ASN A 236 14.82 -1.08 -23.40
CA ASN A 236 15.09 -2.12 -22.41
C ASN A 236 15.73 -1.53 -21.13
N SER A 237 14.99 -0.74 -20.34
CA SER A 237 15.47 -0.12 -19.10
C SER A 237 14.39 -0.07 -18.03
N GLU A 238 13.80 -1.23 -17.70
CA GLU A 238 13.23 -1.38 -16.36
C GLU A 238 14.30 -1.01 -15.34
N LEU A 239 14.18 0.19 -14.76
CA LEU A 239 14.98 0.56 -13.61
C LEU A 239 14.66 -0.44 -12.50
N ASP A 240 15.70 -1.07 -11.96
CA ASP A 240 15.55 -1.89 -10.76
C ASP A 240 15.28 -1.01 -9.53
N SER A 241 14.93 -1.64 -8.41
CA SER A 241 14.58 -0.93 -7.18
C SER A 241 15.69 0.02 -6.68
N ASP A 242 16.97 -0.32 -6.90
CA ASP A 242 18.08 0.53 -6.45
C ASP A 242 18.33 1.70 -7.40
N GLN A 243 18.14 1.49 -8.70
CA GLN A 243 18.12 2.57 -9.68
C GLN A 243 16.97 3.55 -9.42
N ILE A 244 15.77 3.06 -9.09
CA ILE A 244 14.62 3.89 -8.68
C ILE A 244 14.92 4.69 -7.41
N LYS A 245 15.51 4.07 -6.38
CA LYS A 245 15.95 4.78 -5.16
C LYS A 245 16.94 5.89 -5.48
N ASN A 246 17.89 5.63 -6.36
CA ASN A 246 18.88 6.62 -6.77
C ASN A 246 18.26 7.77 -7.56
N LEU A 247 17.32 7.48 -8.47
CA LEU A 247 16.53 8.48 -9.18
C LEU A 247 15.83 9.42 -8.19
N ILE A 248 14.97 8.87 -7.33
CA ILE A 248 14.15 9.65 -6.39
C ILE A 248 15.03 10.44 -5.42
N ARG A 249 16.13 9.86 -4.94
CA ARG A 249 17.10 10.59 -4.10
C ARG A 249 17.72 11.78 -4.82
N ARG A 250 18.09 11.63 -6.10
CA ARG A 250 18.66 12.73 -6.90
C ARG A 250 17.62 13.81 -7.17
N VAL A 251 16.38 13.44 -7.50
CA VAL A 251 15.26 14.37 -7.62
C VAL A 251 15.05 15.14 -6.32
N GLY A 252 15.00 14.45 -5.17
CA GLY A 252 14.83 15.10 -3.87
C GLY A 252 15.95 16.08 -3.54
N ARG A 253 17.21 15.72 -3.80
CA ARG A 253 18.35 16.65 -3.64
C ARG A 253 18.23 17.86 -4.54
N ARG A 254 17.86 17.65 -5.80
CA ARG A 254 17.72 18.71 -6.79
C ARG A 254 16.55 19.63 -6.47
N ALA A 255 15.45 19.09 -5.96
CA ALA A 255 14.31 19.84 -5.47
C ALA A 255 14.69 20.80 -4.34
N VAL A 256 15.52 20.37 -3.39
CA VAL A 256 16.01 21.21 -2.29
C VAL A 256 16.97 22.29 -2.75
N VAL A 257 17.90 21.97 -3.66
CA VAL A 257 18.97 22.90 -4.07
C VAL A 257 18.52 23.88 -5.15
N GLN A 258 17.65 23.46 -6.06
CA GLN A 258 17.23 24.23 -7.25
C GLN A 258 15.74 24.56 -7.26
N ALA A 259 15.05 24.37 -6.13
CA ALA A 259 13.64 24.71 -5.97
C ALA A 259 12.72 24.11 -7.06
N LEU A 260 12.88 22.82 -7.38
CA LEU A 260 12.04 22.15 -8.39
C LEU A 260 10.54 22.29 -8.09
N GLY A 261 10.15 22.46 -6.82
CA GLY A 261 8.76 22.70 -6.42
C GLY A 261 8.15 24.00 -6.95
N ALA A 262 8.96 24.94 -7.41
CA ALA A 262 8.50 26.19 -8.03
C ALA A 262 8.31 26.09 -9.56
N LEU A 263 8.70 24.96 -10.16
CA LEU A 263 8.59 24.73 -11.60
C LEU A 263 7.29 24.03 -11.97
N GLU A 264 6.86 24.22 -13.20
CA GLU A 264 5.71 23.48 -13.74
C GLU A 264 6.03 21.98 -13.86
N PRO A 265 5.05 21.08 -13.67
CA PRO A 265 5.27 19.63 -13.72
C PRO A 265 5.96 19.14 -15.00
N GLN A 266 5.68 19.75 -16.15
CA GLN A 266 6.30 19.45 -17.44
C GLN A 266 7.80 19.78 -17.43
N GLN A 267 8.18 20.90 -16.82
CA GLN A 267 9.59 21.30 -16.69
C GLN A 267 10.33 20.34 -15.76
N VAL A 268 9.71 19.97 -14.63
CA VAL A 268 10.28 18.98 -13.71
C VAL A 268 10.46 17.62 -14.42
N LEU A 269 9.49 17.20 -15.22
CA LEU A 269 9.58 15.97 -16.01
C LEU A 269 10.74 16.03 -17.02
N GLN A 270 10.92 17.16 -17.70
CA GLN A 270 12.03 17.33 -18.64
C GLN A 270 13.39 17.28 -17.94
N ILE A 271 13.54 17.93 -16.77
CA ILE A 271 14.76 17.86 -15.95
C ILE A 271 15.03 16.42 -15.51
N ILE A 272 14.00 15.68 -15.12
CA ILE A 272 14.14 14.26 -14.78
C ILE A 272 14.68 13.47 -15.97
N ARG A 273 14.11 13.67 -17.17
CA ARG A 273 14.49 12.95 -18.40
C ARG A 273 15.90 13.28 -18.89
N ASP A 274 16.23 14.55 -18.97
CA ASP A 274 17.43 15.00 -19.69
C ASP A 274 18.64 15.09 -18.78
N GLU A 275 18.42 15.40 -17.51
CA GLU A 275 19.53 15.72 -16.60
C GLU A 275 19.72 14.67 -15.52
N ILE A 276 18.64 14.17 -14.91
CA ILE A 276 18.75 13.30 -13.74
C ILE A 276 18.88 11.83 -14.15
N ALA A 277 17.97 11.33 -14.99
CA ALA A 277 17.92 9.94 -15.40
C ALA A 277 19.21 9.44 -16.10
N PRO A 278 19.88 10.23 -16.98
CA PRO A 278 21.13 9.79 -17.62
C PRO A 278 22.28 9.58 -16.64
N GLN A 279 22.20 10.14 -15.42
CA GLN A 279 23.20 9.96 -14.37
C GLN A 279 23.00 8.69 -13.53
N ILE A 280 21.95 7.90 -13.82
CA ILE A 280 21.70 6.63 -13.13
C ILE A 280 22.60 5.57 -13.76
N PRO A 281 23.46 4.90 -12.97
CA PRO A 281 24.34 3.88 -13.50
C PRO A 281 23.53 2.73 -14.13
N PRO A 282 23.98 2.16 -15.26
CA PRO A 282 23.32 1.04 -15.88
C PRO A 282 23.34 -0.18 -14.94
N LYS A 283 22.34 -1.07 -15.12
CA LYS A 283 22.22 -2.29 -14.32
C LYS A 283 23.51 -3.10 -14.42
N LYS A 284 24.15 -3.38 -13.27
CA LYS A 284 25.31 -4.26 -13.24
C LYS A 284 24.87 -5.65 -13.70
N LYS A 285 25.30 -6.09 -14.88
CA LYS A 285 25.13 -7.50 -15.28
C LYS A 285 25.86 -8.35 -14.25
N LYS A 286 25.14 -9.19 -13.50
CA LYS A 286 25.78 -10.20 -12.66
C LYS A 286 26.70 -11.03 -13.56
N GLN A 287 28.00 -10.97 -13.33
CA GLN A 287 28.92 -11.92 -13.93
C GLN A 287 28.51 -13.29 -13.39
N LEU A 288 27.96 -14.13 -14.27
CA LEU A 288 27.82 -15.55 -14.00
C LEU A 288 29.23 -16.10 -13.91
N ASN A 289 29.70 -16.37 -12.69
CA ASN A 289 30.90 -17.17 -12.48
C ASN A 289 30.65 -18.51 -13.16
N LYS A 290 31.40 -18.78 -14.23
CA LYS A 290 31.53 -20.10 -14.85
C LYS A 290 32.37 -21.00 -13.94
#